data_AF-A0A923S6D3-F1
#
_entry.id   AF-A0A923S6D3-F1
#
_cell.length_a   1.000
_cell.length_b   1.000
_cell.length_c   1.000
_cell.angle_alpha   90.00
_cell.angle_beta   90.00
_cell.angle_gamma   90.00
#
_symmetry.space_group_name_H-M   'P 1'
#
loop_
_entity.id
_entity.type
_entity.pdbx_description
1 polymer ?
#
loop_
_entity_poly.entity_id
_entity_poly.type
_entity_poly.pdbx_seq_one_letter_code
_entity_poly.pdbx_strand_id
1 'polypeptide(L)'
;MKTHTLKFKGYHGRSKKIAEIRDLNEAGQPKSDQDILDEAFLLIHAFCAGRGVKIYYIRAWNRNGVTIFDVGSHTEFFHLTPAVSLYTDTASSERSEQNG
;
A
#
# COMPACT_ATOMS: atom_id res chain seq x y z
N MET A 1 -7.67 16.48 7.26
CA MET A 1 -6.89 15.32 7.72
C MET A 1 -6.49 14.53 6.49
N LYS A 2 -5.19 14.27 6.27
CA LYS A 2 -4.76 13.48 5.12
C LYS A 2 -5.01 11.98 5.39
N THR A 3 -5.38 11.26 4.36
CA THR A 3 -5.73 9.83 4.43
C THR A 3 -5.34 9.15 3.14
N HIS A 4 -4.96 7.88 3.25
CA HIS A 4 -4.82 7.00 2.10
C HIS A 4 -6.12 6.23 1.87
N THR A 5 -6.58 6.17 0.63
CA THR A 5 -7.77 5.39 0.24
C THR A 5 -7.33 4.07 -0.38
N LEU A 6 -7.73 2.96 0.23
CA LEU A 6 -7.53 1.62 -0.32
C LEU A 6 -8.77 1.19 -1.11
N LYS A 7 -8.58 0.82 -2.37
CA LYS A 7 -9.64 0.35 -3.28
C LYS A 7 -9.30 -1.03 -3.84
N PHE A 8 -10.31 -1.88 -3.91
CA PHE A 8 -10.30 -3.11 -4.71
C PHE A 8 -10.71 -2.78 -6.15
N LYS A 9 -9.97 -3.29 -7.13
CA LYS A 9 -10.29 -3.17 -8.57
C LYS A 9 -10.30 -4.57 -9.17
N GLY A 10 -11.52 -5.12 -9.30
CA GLY A 10 -11.72 -6.42 -9.92
C GLY A 10 -11.69 -6.37 -11.45
N TYR A 11 -11.68 -7.55 -12.07
CA TYR A 11 -11.56 -7.75 -13.52
C TYR A 11 -12.63 -7.03 -14.37
N HIS A 12 -13.85 -6.86 -13.84
CA HIS A 12 -14.95 -6.19 -14.56
C HIS A 12 -14.95 -4.65 -14.47
N GLY A 13 -13.83 -4.03 -14.11
CA GLY A 13 -13.66 -2.57 -14.09
C GLY A 13 -14.37 -1.84 -12.94
N ARG A 14 -15.20 -2.54 -12.14
CA ARG A 14 -15.81 -1.98 -10.94
C ARG A 14 -14.77 -1.84 -9.83
N SER A 15 -14.59 -0.62 -9.34
CA SER A 15 -13.78 -0.35 -8.15
C SER A 15 -14.66 -0.25 -6.90
N LYS A 16 -14.18 -0.80 -5.79
CA LYS A 16 -14.84 -0.74 -4.47
C LYS A 16 -13.88 -0.16 -3.45
N LYS A 17 -14.29 0.88 -2.72
CA LYS A 17 -13.53 1.37 -1.56
C LYS A 17 -13.55 0.29 -0.47
N ILE A 18 -12.38 -0.07 0.04
CA ILE A 18 -12.21 -1.00 1.15
C ILE A 18 -12.11 -0.24 2.45
N ALA A 19 -11.22 0.75 2.50
CA ALA A 19 -10.91 1.48 3.71
C ALA A 19 -10.32 2.87 3.41
N GLU A 20 -10.36 3.72 4.43
CA GLU A 20 -9.53 4.92 4.53
C GLU A 20 -8.55 4.68 5.67
N ILE A 21 -7.26 4.73 5.34
CA ILE A 21 -6.15 4.64 6.28
C ILE A 21 -5.79 6.06 6.69
N ARG A 22 -5.82 6.32 7.98
CA ARG A 22 -5.46 7.63 8.54
C ARG A 22 -3.95 7.78 8.52
N ASP A 23 -3.47 8.93 8.08
CA ASP A 23 -2.04 9.27 8.09
C ASP A 23 -1.51 9.54 9.51
N LEU A 24 -2.38 9.56 10.52
CA LEU A 24 -2.02 9.71 11.93
C LEU A 24 -2.29 8.41 12.68
N ASN A 25 -1.41 8.07 13.62
CA ASN A 25 -1.62 7.00 14.59
C ASN A 25 -2.56 7.45 15.73
N GLU A 26 -2.83 6.56 16.69
CA GLU A 26 -3.73 6.84 17.81
C GLU A 26 -3.24 7.97 18.73
N ALA A 27 -1.92 8.17 18.81
CA ALA A 27 -1.31 9.28 19.53
C ALA A 27 -1.33 10.60 18.74
N GLY A 28 -1.93 10.63 17.54
CA GLY A 28 -1.99 11.79 16.67
C GLY A 28 -0.68 12.11 15.93
N GLN A 29 0.29 11.21 15.97
CA GLN A 29 1.57 11.37 15.26
C GLN A 29 1.48 10.84 13.83
N PRO A 30 2.22 11.41 12.86
CA PRO A 30 2.27 10.89 11.50
C PRO A 30 2.73 9.43 11.45
N LYS A 31 2.00 8.60 10.71
CA LYS A 31 2.42 7.25 10.35
C LYS A 31 3.54 7.32 9.31
N SER A 32 4.48 6.38 9.41
CA SER A 32 5.44 6.15 8.34
C SER A 32 4.75 5.50 7.14
N ASP A 33 5.39 5.59 5.98
CA ASP A 33 4.95 4.87 4.78
C ASP A 33 4.88 3.35 5.02
N GLN A 34 5.77 2.81 5.85
CA GLN A 34 5.76 1.40 6.25
C GLN A 34 4.53 1.05 7.11
N ASP A 35 4.16 1.90 8.08
CA ASP A 35 2.96 1.68 8.90
C ASP A 35 1.69 1.67 8.04
N ILE A 36 1.61 2.57 7.06
CA ILE A 36 0.48 2.65 6.12
C ILE A 36 0.46 1.40 5.22
N LEU A 37 1.63 0.93 4.79
CA LEU A 37 1.78 -0.29 3.99
C LEU A 37 1.34 -1.54 4.76
N ASP A 38 1.76 -1.66 6.02
CA ASP A 38 1.40 -2.78 6.90
C ASP A 38 -0.11 -2.82 7.16
N GLU A 39 -0.72 -1.66 7.43
CA GLU A 39 -2.18 -1.56 7.58
C GLU A 39 -2.92 -1.93 6.29
N ALA A 40 -2.42 -1.49 5.13
CA ALA A 40 -2.98 -1.88 3.84
C ALA A 40 -2.91 -3.40 3.62
N PHE A 41 -1.80 -4.05 3.97
CA PHE A 41 -1.68 -5.51 3.88
C PHE A 41 -2.69 -6.22 4.78
N LEU A 42 -2.84 -5.80 6.04
CA LEU A 42 -3.83 -6.37 6.95
C LEU A 42 -5.26 -6.28 6.38
N LEU A 43 -5.61 -5.12 5.82
CA LEU A 43 -6.92 -4.89 5.21
C LEU A 43 -7.14 -5.73 3.94
N ILE A 44 -6.11 -5.89 3.11
CA ILE A 44 -6.14 -6.77 1.92
C ILE A 44 -6.37 -8.23 2.36
N HIS A 45 -5.60 -8.71 3.34
CA HIS A 45 -5.75 -10.06 3.87
C HIS A 45 -7.16 -10.31 4.42
N ALA A 46 -7.67 -9.39 5.24
CA ALA A 46 -9.03 -9.48 5.78
C ALA A 46 -10.10 -9.47 4.66
N PHE A 47 -9.93 -8.62 3.65
CA PHE A 47 -10.86 -8.53 2.52
C PHE A 47 -10.91 -9.84 1.71
N CYS A 48 -9.77 -10.47 1.43
CA CYS A 48 -9.69 -11.73 0.71
C CYS A 48 -10.20 -12.91 1.56
N ALA A 49 -9.82 -12.98 2.83
CA ALA A 49 -10.28 -14.02 3.76
C ALA A 49 -11.81 -14.04 3.88
N GLY A 50 -12.44 -12.86 4.01
CA GLY A 50 -13.90 -12.74 4.04
C GLY A 50 -14.63 -13.15 2.75
N ARG A 51 -13.89 -13.47 1.68
CA ARG A 51 -14.41 -13.96 0.38
C ARG A 51 -13.97 -15.38 0.06
N GLY A 52 -13.24 -16.04 0.96
CA GLY A 52 -12.65 -17.35 0.69
C GLY A 52 -11.55 -17.33 -0.38
N VAL A 53 -10.98 -16.15 -0.67
CA VAL A 53 -9.89 -15.99 -1.66
C VAL A 53 -8.55 -16.26 -0.97
N LYS A 54 -7.80 -17.23 -1.48
CA LYS A 54 -6.46 -17.56 -1.01
C LYS A 54 -5.43 -16.62 -1.66
N ILE A 55 -4.69 -15.89 -0.83
CA ILE A 55 -3.54 -15.07 -1.24
C ILE A 55 -2.29 -15.96 -1.19
N TYR A 56 -1.54 -16.04 -2.30
CA TYR A 56 -0.28 -16.80 -2.36
C TYR A 56 0.95 -15.92 -2.14
N TYR A 57 0.88 -14.68 -2.59
CA TYR A 57 1.90 -13.65 -2.39
C TYR A 57 1.24 -12.28 -2.56
N ILE A 58 1.90 -11.23 -2.09
CA ILE A 58 1.55 -9.85 -2.45
C ILE A 58 2.78 -9.20 -3.09
N ARG A 59 2.62 -8.67 -4.31
CA ARG A 59 3.61 -7.81 -4.96
C ARG A 59 3.09 -6.37 -4.95
N ALA A 60 3.95 -5.43 -4.60
CA ALA A 60 3.62 -4.00 -4.59
C ALA A 60 4.52 -3.23 -5.57
N TRP A 61 3.94 -2.26 -6.28
CA TRP A 61 4.70 -1.29 -7.07
C TRP A 61 3.95 0.04 -7.18
N ASN A 62 4.67 1.12 -7.41
CA ASN A 62 4.08 2.45 -7.60
C ASN A 62 3.89 2.76 -9.09
N ARG A 63 2.75 3.35 -9.43
CA ARG A 63 2.46 3.87 -10.78
C ARG A 63 1.56 5.08 -10.68
N ASN A 64 1.98 6.22 -11.26
CA ASN A 64 1.18 7.45 -11.34
C ASN A 64 0.60 7.92 -9.98
N GLY A 65 1.42 7.89 -8.92
CA GLY A 65 0.98 8.31 -7.58
C GLY A 65 0.03 7.33 -6.87
N VAL A 66 -0.04 6.08 -7.33
CA VAL A 66 -0.82 4.99 -6.73
C VAL A 66 0.11 3.83 -6.39
N THR A 67 0.01 3.29 -5.18
CA THR A 67 0.61 2.00 -4.82
C THR A 67 -0.35 0.88 -5.21
N ILE A 68 0.09 0.00 -6.10
CA ILE A 68 -0.69 -1.12 -6.63
C ILE A 68 -0.23 -2.40 -5.94
N PHE A 69 -1.18 -3.20 -5.48
CA PHE A 69 -0.94 -4.53 -4.91
C PHE A 69 -1.57 -5.62 -5.79
N ASP A 70 -0.75 -6.59 -6.16
CA ASP A 70 -1.13 -7.83 -6.84
C ASP A 70 -1.06 -9.01 -5.88
N VAL A 71 -2.17 -9.71 -5.72
CA VAL A 71 -2.33 -10.82 -4.75
C VAL A 71 -2.25 -12.22 -5.39
N GLY A 72 -1.92 -12.31 -6.68
CA GLY A 72 -1.60 -13.58 -7.36
C GLY A 72 -2.79 -14.51 -7.65
N SER A 73 -4.03 -14.13 -7.34
CA SER A 73 -5.23 -14.91 -7.65
C SER A 73 -6.04 -14.27 -8.80
N HIS A 74 -5.86 -14.75 -10.03
CA HIS A 74 -6.77 -14.58 -11.17
C HIS A 74 -7.39 -13.17 -11.39
N THR A 75 -6.55 -12.13 -11.46
CA THR A 75 -6.83 -10.76 -11.99
C THR A 75 -7.56 -9.75 -11.11
N GLU A 76 -7.22 -9.67 -9.82
CA GLU A 76 -7.72 -8.62 -8.93
C GLU A 76 -6.58 -7.79 -8.32
N PHE A 77 -6.65 -6.47 -8.45
CA PHE A 77 -5.63 -5.55 -7.93
C PHE A 77 -6.20 -4.65 -6.84
N PHE A 78 -5.38 -4.35 -5.83
CA PHE A 78 -5.68 -3.31 -4.84
C PHE A 78 -4.88 -2.04 -5.17
N HIS A 79 -5.47 -0.90 -4.90
CA HIS A 79 -4.89 0.41 -5.20
C HIS A 79 -4.98 1.28 -3.96
N LEU A 80 -3.84 1.78 -3.49
CA LEU A 80 -3.73 2.75 -2.41
C LEU A 80 -3.35 4.11 -2.98
N THR A 81 -4.09 5.15 -2.60
CA THR A 81 -3.88 6.51 -3.08
C THR A 81 -3.95 7.49 -1.92
N PRO A 82 -2.96 8.37 -1.71
CA PRO A 82 -1.74 8.51 -2.52
C PRO A 82 -0.80 7.30 -2.39
N ALA A 83 0.26 7.24 -3.20
CA ALA A 83 1.28 6.20 -3.08
C ALA A 83 2.17 6.43 -1.86
N VAL A 84 2.66 5.33 -1.29
CA VAL A 84 3.68 5.31 -0.24
C VAL A 84 5.03 4.89 -0.82
N SER A 85 6.14 5.25 -0.17
CA SER A 85 7.45 4.68 -0.48
C SER A 85 7.47 3.18 -0.22
N LEU A 86 7.93 2.41 -1.21
CA LEU A 86 8.07 0.95 -1.12
C LEU A 86 9.50 0.51 -0.78
N TYR A 87 10.43 1.46 -0.68
CA TYR A 87 11.80 1.21 -0.28
C TYR A 87 11.98 1.69 1.16
N THR A 88 12.56 0.85 2.01
CA THR A 88 13.17 1.33 3.24
C THR A 88 14.29 2.27 2.83
N ASP A 89 14.22 3.52 3.26
CA ASP A 89 15.23 4.52 2.95
C ASP A 89 16.52 4.20 3.72
N THR A 90 17.24 3.19 3.26
CA THR A 90 18.54 2.78 3.79
C THR A 90 19.65 3.35 2.92
N ALA A 91 19.64 4.67 2.65
CA ALA A 91 20.81 5.43 2.18
C ALA A 91 20.49 6.94 2.04
N SER A 92 20.40 7.64 3.17
CA SER A 92 20.82 9.05 3.26
C SER A 92 22.12 9.19 4.07
N SER A 93 22.97 8.17 4.02
CA SER A 93 24.35 8.20 4.49
C SER A 93 25.19 7.62 3.35
N GLU A 94 26.26 8.30 2.96
CA GLU A 94 27.16 7.99 1.82
C GLU A 94 26.74 8.54 0.44
N ARG A 95 26.71 9.87 0.31
CA ARG A 95 27.23 10.54 -0.90
C ARG A 95 27.68 11.96 -0.56
N SER A 96 28.74 12.06 0.22
CA SER A 96 29.48 13.30 0.42
C SER A 96 30.97 13.03 0.60
N GLU A 97 31.55 12.15 -0.21
CA GLU A 97 32.99 12.16 -0.44
C GLU A 97 33.26 11.88 -1.93
N GLN A 98 34.27 12.59 -2.44
CA GLN A 98 34.83 12.55 -3.81
C GLN A 98 34.10 13.38 -4.87
N ASN A 99 34.47 14.66 -4.95
CA ASN A 99 35.52 15.05 -5.91
C ASN A 99 36.22 16.31 -5.40
N GLY A 100 37.47 16.13 -4.96
CA GLY A 100 38.48 17.18 -4.98
C GLY A 100 39.10 17.32 -6.37
#